data_AF-A0A166A4P6-F1
#
_entry.id   AF-A0A166A4P6-F1
#
_cell.length_a   1.000
_cell.length_b   1.000
_cell.length_c   1.000
_cell.angle_alpha   90.00
_cell.angle_beta   90.00
_cell.angle_gamma   90.00
#
_symmetry.space_group_name_H-M   'P 1'
#
loop_
_entity.id
_entity.type
_entity.pdbx_description
1 polymer ?
#
loop_
_entity_poly.entity_id
_entity_poly.type
_entity_poly.pdbx_seq_one_letter_code
_entity_poly.pdbx_strand_id
1 'polypeptide(L)'
;MCRAGPQARSSLRLGVQNSSTAVKTKPKIQWVDCAKHVPALFTEQNITLPSTLPSTLHCGLLVVPMDYSKKLSSSNNITLGFAMYRPKNPQGLLNFNPGGGNSEVASTAWGIALNLTSVDIFDGLKTFDILAVDIRGAWQSNPLNCSDPGNYWLPSYIPSNEQEYNVYVTLMKTYAQSCIDNSTPKGIVAHLSAAYTAQDWNSIRDALGYEKLDYIGVSYGTVEGARYAHDFPEHTGKFVLDALYPRGLSNLEAVTYQTKAVNRLLLRADAYCLNTTTCPFHSEGKGSILKAFSEVLAQAAAGNTSNATISPSDIRARVVLGYLSGNVDFAGLNSALYAALNDGNWTGPTGLDWTTYEPSYVADVLPVMSTFCADQHIDNNTWAGFDALRKSAAKVDTAHIEYGQLFTIIALCAGWPYPGDSSTPLPINEALLLVTSDFDYDAPTESTTFEFKQALASTLVVRHGDDHVTFFQGPGAGPAYGVEIEFLKTGVFPKATKEEFMTIYPPGTTRGPIPDPYSVPTGPDAGDTGGQQPAR
;
A
#
# COMPACT_ATOMS: atom_id res chain seq x y z
N MET A 1 17.06 33.85 25.25
CA MET A 1 18.29 33.48 24.51
C MET A 1 18.90 32.25 25.17
N CYS A 2 18.57 31.05 24.69
CA CYS A 2 19.34 29.84 24.95
C CYS A 2 19.47 29.13 23.60
N ARG A 3 20.68 29.10 23.05
CA ARG A 3 21.02 28.46 21.78
C ARG A 3 21.00 26.94 21.99
N ALA A 4 20.12 26.24 21.28
CA ALA A 4 20.28 24.81 21.05
C ALA A 4 21.35 24.62 19.98
N GLY A 5 22.45 23.95 20.33
CA GLY A 5 23.50 23.56 19.39
C GLY A 5 23.05 22.39 18.50
N PRO A 6 23.65 22.21 17.31
CA PRO A 6 23.28 21.16 16.38
C PRO A 6 23.72 19.79 16.92
N GLN A 7 22.76 18.90 17.20
CA GLN A 7 23.08 17.49 17.41
C GLN A 7 23.49 16.85 16.08
N ALA A 8 24.64 16.21 16.09
CA ALA A 8 25.26 15.58 14.94
C ALA A 8 24.36 14.46 14.38
N ARG A 9 24.13 14.51 13.06
CA ARG A 9 23.48 13.46 12.28
C ARG A 9 24.32 12.19 12.35
N SER A 10 23.79 11.15 12.99
CA SER A 10 24.28 9.79 12.87
C SER A 10 23.49 9.08 11.78
N SER A 11 23.93 9.19 10.53
CA SER A 11 23.56 8.24 9.49
C SER A 11 24.17 6.88 9.87
N LEU A 12 23.40 6.00 10.51
CA LEU A 12 23.80 4.61 10.70
C LEU A 12 23.85 3.94 9.32
N ARG A 13 25.02 4.00 8.66
CA ARG A 13 25.40 2.92 7.76
C ARG A 13 25.53 1.69 8.65
N LEU A 14 24.56 0.79 8.60
CA LEU A 14 24.72 -0.58 9.09
C LEU A 14 25.76 -1.25 8.19
N GLY A 15 27.03 -0.98 8.50
CA GLY A 15 28.15 -1.63 7.84
C GLY A 15 28.06 -3.12 8.11
N VAL A 16 28.11 -3.90 7.04
CA VAL A 16 28.33 -5.35 7.08
C VAL A 16 29.64 -5.60 7.84
N GLN A 17 29.56 -5.80 9.15
CA GLN A 17 30.71 -6.29 9.91
C GLN A 17 30.85 -7.78 9.64
N ASN A 18 31.78 -8.06 8.74
CA ASN A 18 32.37 -9.37 8.53
C ASN A 18 33.06 -9.80 9.84
N SER A 19 32.33 -10.51 10.70
CA SER A 19 32.91 -11.20 11.86
C SER A 19 32.89 -12.71 11.60
N SER A 20 34.05 -13.21 11.16
CA SER A 20 34.35 -14.64 11.17
C SER A 20 34.46 -15.14 12.61
N THR A 21 34.02 -16.38 12.83
CA THR A 21 34.19 -17.25 14.02
C THR A 21 33.22 -17.09 15.20
N ALA A 22 31.92 -17.06 14.92
CA ALA A 22 30.95 -17.74 15.77
C ALA A 22 30.12 -18.67 14.87
N VAL A 23 29.96 -19.94 15.24
CA VAL A 23 29.00 -20.82 14.58
C VAL A 23 27.63 -20.16 14.76
N LYS A 24 27.16 -19.43 13.74
CA LYS A 24 25.78 -18.92 13.71
C LYS A 24 24.89 -20.15 13.64
N THR A 25 24.36 -20.58 14.79
CA THR A 25 23.29 -21.57 14.82
C THR A 25 22.17 -21.01 13.97
N LYS A 26 21.82 -21.70 12.87
CA LYS A 26 20.72 -21.30 11.99
C LYS A 26 19.47 -21.01 12.84
N PRO A 27 18.72 -19.93 12.55
CA PRO A 27 17.43 -19.71 13.19
C PRO A 27 16.57 -20.96 13.00
N LYS A 28 15.90 -21.41 14.06
CA LYS A 28 15.11 -22.65 14.00
C LYS A 28 13.63 -22.29 14.05
N ILE A 29 12.90 -22.70 13.00
CA ILE A 29 11.46 -22.58 12.95
C ILE A 29 10.83 -23.52 13.98
N GLN A 30 9.91 -22.98 14.78
CA GLN A 30 8.97 -23.76 15.56
C GLN A 30 7.71 -23.96 14.72
N TRP A 31 7.58 -25.13 14.11
CA TRP A 31 6.33 -25.52 13.44
C TRP A 31 5.24 -25.73 14.48
N VAL A 32 4.07 -25.13 14.25
CA VAL A 32 2.94 -25.16 15.16
C VAL A 32 1.71 -25.76 14.49
N ASP A 33 0.77 -26.23 15.30
CA ASP A 33 -0.53 -26.69 14.84
C ASP A 33 -1.35 -25.49 14.35
N CYS A 34 -1.63 -25.45 13.05
CA CYS A 34 -2.43 -24.39 12.42
C CYS A 34 -3.82 -24.27 13.05
N ALA A 35 -4.45 -25.38 13.47
CA ALA A 35 -5.78 -25.33 14.10
C ALA A 35 -5.79 -24.56 15.43
N LYS A 36 -4.61 -24.29 16.01
CA LYS A 36 -4.43 -23.49 17.24
C LYS A 36 -3.93 -22.07 16.97
N HIS A 37 -3.62 -21.74 15.71
CA HIS A 37 -3.06 -20.46 15.28
C HIS A 37 -3.85 -19.94 14.07
N VAL A 38 -5.18 -20.02 14.16
CA VAL A 38 -6.09 -19.51 13.13
C VAL A 38 -5.93 -17.99 13.03
N PRO A 39 -5.74 -17.43 11.82
CA PRO A 39 -5.71 -15.98 11.62
C PRO A 39 -6.97 -15.31 12.15
N ALA A 40 -6.83 -14.13 12.72
CA ALA A 40 -7.93 -13.41 13.36
C ALA A 40 -9.03 -13.06 12.35
N LEU A 41 -8.68 -12.69 11.10
CA LEU A 41 -9.67 -12.40 10.04
C LEU A 41 -10.65 -13.55 9.81
N PHE A 42 -10.19 -14.81 9.89
CA PHE A 42 -11.07 -15.97 9.75
C PHE A 42 -12.10 -16.07 10.87
N THR A 43 -11.70 -15.67 12.09
CA THR A 43 -12.59 -15.66 13.25
C THR A 43 -13.56 -14.48 13.16
N GLU A 44 -13.07 -13.30 12.81
CA GLU A 44 -13.87 -12.07 12.69
C GLU A 44 -14.94 -12.17 11.59
N GLN A 45 -14.61 -12.81 10.47
CA GLN A 45 -15.54 -13.04 9.36
C GLN A 45 -16.42 -14.29 9.53
N ASN A 46 -16.33 -14.99 10.66
CA ASN A 46 -17.05 -16.24 10.93
C ASN A 46 -16.87 -17.31 9.84
N ILE A 47 -15.65 -17.42 9.28
CA ILE A 47 -15.34 -18.42 8.26
C ILE A 47 -15.39 -19.81 8.90
N THR A 48 -16.25 -20.68 8.36
CA THR A 48 -16.37 -22.06 8.84
C THR A 48 -15.19 -22.89 8.32
N LEU A 49 -14.35 -23.36 9.24
CA LEU A 49 -13.22 -24.22 8.90
C LEU A 49 -13.63 -25.69 8.72
N PRO A 50 -12.98 -26.44 7.82
CA PRO A 50 -13.19 -27.88 7.70
C PRO A 50 -12.72 -28.62 8.95
N SER A 51 -13.28 -29.81 9.21
CA SER A 51 -12.89 -30.66 10.34
C SER A 51 -11.44 -31.16 10.27
N THR A 52 -10.83 -31.11 9.10
CA THR A 52 -9.43 -31.46 8.86
C THR A 52 -8.83 -30.43 7.93
N LEU A 53 -7.79 -29.74 8.39
CA LEU A 53 -7.09 -28.75 7.58
C LEU A 53 -6.27 -29.44 6.47
N PRO A 54 -6.14 -28.81 5.29
CA PRO A 54 -5.34 -29.33 4.19
C PRO A 54 -3.89 -29.60 4.61
N SER A 55 -3.32 -30.72 4.16
CA SER A 55 -1.91 -31.05 4.44
C SER A 55 -0.91 -30.10 3.79
N THR A 56 -1.36 -29.23 2.89
CA THR A 56 -0.57 -28.17 2.26
C THR A 56 -0.49 -26.91 3.11
N LEU A 57 -1.25 -26.81 4.21
CA LEU A 57 -1.22 -25.65 5.10
C LEU A 57 -0.21 -25.88 6.24
N HIS A 58 0.74 -24.97 6.39
CA HIS A 58 1.74 -25.03 7.45
C HIS A 58 1.85 -23.69 8.19
N CYS A 59 1.97 -23.74 9.50
CA CYS A 59 2.08 -22.54 10.34
C CYS A 59 3.35 -22.65 11.18
N GLY A 60 4.07 -21.54 11.31
CA GLY A 60 5.35 -21.51 11.97
C GLY A 60 5.58 -20.23 12.76
N LEU A 61 6.44 -20.36 13.77
CA LEU A 61 6.96 -19.25 14.54
C LEU A 61 8.48 -19.19 14.37
N LEU A 62 9.03 -17.98 14.29
CA LEU A 62 10.47 -17.75 14.29
C LEU A 62 10.86 -16.65 15.26
N VAL A 63 11.77 -16.96 16.19
CA VAL A 63 12.32 -15.95 17.10
C VAL A 63 13.53 -15.29 16.46
N VAL A 64 13.47 -13.96 16.32
CA VAL A 64 14.50 -13.11 15.71
C VAL A 64 14.90 -11.97 16.66
N PRO A 65 16.05 -11.30 16.45
CA PRO A 65 16.37 -10.09 17.21
C PRO A 65 15.34 -8.98 16.98
N MET A 66 14.98 -8.26 18.05
CA MET A 66 14.23 -7.01 17.91
C MET A 66 15.09 -5.96 17.21
N ASP A 67 16.30 -5.75 17.73
CA ASP A 67 17.38 -4.95 17.16
C ASP A 67 18.47 -5.89 16.62
N TYR A 68 18.60 -5.96 15.29
CA TYR A 68 19.59 -6.78 14.59
C TYR A 68 21.05 -6.33 14.78
N SER A 69 21.30 -5.13 15.32
CA SER A 69 22.66 -4.70 15.70
C SER A 69 23.13 -5.34 17.00
N LYS A 70 22.21 -5.96 17.77
CA LYS A 70 22.46 -6.63 19.04
C LYS A 70 22.27 -8.14 18.89
N LYS A 71 22.90 -8.91 19.78
CA LYS A 71 22.70 -10.37 19.83
C LYS A 71 21.27 -10.70 20.25
N LEU A 72 20.76 -11.83 19.75
CA LEU A 72 19.50 -12.39 20.20
C LEU A 72 19.58 -12.71 21.71
N SER A 73 18.61 -12.21 22.48
CA SER A 73 18.47 -12.47 23.92
C SER A 73 17.00 -12.36 24.33
N SER A 74 16.67 -12.75 25.57
CA SER A 74 15.31 -12.61 26.12
C SER A 74 14.82 -11.16 26.23
N SER A 75 15.72 -10.18 26.20
CA SER A 75 15.39 -8.74 26.22
C SER A 75 15.50 -8.08 24.85
N ASN A 76 15.89 -8.83 23.81
CA ASN A 76 16.09 -8.34 22.45
C ASN A 76 15.59 -9.41 21.46
N ASN A 77 14.35 -9.83 21.60
CA ASN A 77 13.73 -10.77 20.66
C ASN A 77 12.31 -10.36 20.31
N ILE A 78 11.91 -10.76 19.10
CA ILE A 78 10.53 -10.75 18.60
C ILE A 78 10.24 -12.16 18.10
N THR A 79 9.02 -12.62 18.28
CA THR A 79 8.50 -13.85 17.68
C THR A 79 7.70 -13.45 16.45
N LEU A 80 8.15 -13.89 15.28
CA LEU A 80 7.42 -13.75 14.02
C LEU A 80 6.47 -14.92 13.86
N GLY A 81 5.21 -14.64 13.51
CA GLY A 81 4.24 -15.62 13.02
C GLY A 81 4.15 -15.59 11.51
N PHE A 82 4.02 -16.78 10.92
CA PHE A 82 3.79 -16.93 9.48
C PHE A 82 2.98 -18.19 9.16
N ALA A 83 2.34 -18.16 8.00
CA ALA A 83 1.71 -19.32 7.39
C ALA A 83 2.28 -19.58 6.00
N MET A 84 2.13 -20.81 5.52
CA MET A 84 2.57 -21.22 4.20
C MET A 84 1.56 -22.15 3.54
N TYR A 85 1.35 -21.95 2.24
CA TYR A 85 0.89 -22.99 1.35
C TYR A 85 2.12 -23.76 0.82
N ARG A 86 2.16 -25.08 1.02
CA ARG A 86 3.30 -25.94 0.67
C ARG A 86 2.85 -27.12 -0.19
N PRO A 87 3.13 -27.12 -1.50
CA PRO A 87 2.90 -28.29 -2.33
C PRO A 87 3.93 -29.38 -2.03
N LYS A 88 3.69 -30.61 -2.51
CA LYS A 88 4.58 -31.75 -2.23
C LYS A 88 6.02 -31.57 -2.73
N ASN A 89 6.18 -30.90 -3.88
CA ASN A 89 7.48 -30.66 -4.52
C ASN A 89 7.55 -29.18 -4.93
N PRO A 90 7.88 -28.27 -4.00
CA PRO A 90 7.92 -26.85 -4.30
C PRO A 90 9.06 -26.51 -5.25
N GLN A 91 8.83 -25.59 -6.19
CA GLN A 91 9.82 -25.11 -7.16
C GLN A 91 10.74 -24.02 -6.58
N GLY A 92 10.33 -23.40 -5.47
CA GLY A 92 11.03 -22.31 -4.81
C GLY A 92 10.21 -21.75 -3.66
N LEU A 93 10.75 -20.73 -3.00
CA LEU A 93 10.06 -19.97 -1.96
C LEU A 93 9.57 -18.66 -2.54
N LEU A 94 8.27 -18.42 -2.48
CA LEU A 94 7.63 -17.18 -2.90
C LEU A 94 7.02 -16.49 -1.68
N ASN A 95 7.54 -15.34 -1.26
CA ASN A 95 6.88 -14.53 -0.24
C ASN A 95 5.94 -13.52 -0.90
N PHE A 96 4.76 -13.35 -0.32
CA PHE A 96 3.76 -12.40 -0.78
C PHE A 96 3.53 -11.32 0.28
N ASN A 97 3.46 -10.06 -0.14
CA ASN A 97 3.09 -8.94 0.71
C ASN A 97 2.02 -8.07 0.01
N PRO A 98 0.80 -7.98 0.57
CA PRO A 98 -0.30 -7.22 -0.01
C PRO A 98 -0.18 -5.69 0.18
N GLY A 99 0.89 -5.20 0.80
CA GLY A 99 1.03 -3.81 1.18
C GLY A 99 0.22 -3.46 2.42
N GLY A 100 -0.17 -2.20 2.54
CA GLY A 100 -0.85 -1.66 3.72
C GLY A 100 0.04 -1.57 4.96
N GLY A 101 1.16 -2.29 5.09
CA GLY A 101 2.11 -2.15 6.20
C GLY A 101 1.62 -2.68 7.55
N ASN A 102 0.38 -3.16 7.67
CA ASN A 102 -0.13 -3.89 8.84
C ASN A 102 -1.20 -4.94 8.45
N SER A 103 -1.18 -5.41 7.20
CA SER A 103 -2.12 -6.43 6.73
C SER A 103 -1.91 -7.76 7.45
N GLU A 104 -2.99 -8.49 7.77
CA GLU A 104 -2.83 -9.89 8.23
C GLU A 104 -2.46 -10.71 7.00
N VAL A 105 -1.19 -11.06 6.86
CA VAL A 105 -0.72 -11.71 5.64
C VAL A 105 -0.92 -13.21 5.76
N ALA A 106 -0.79 -13.77 6.97
CA ALA A 106 -0.96 -15.20 7.23
C ALA A 106 -2.30 -15.74 6.70
N SER A 107 -3.38 -14.94 6.72
CA SER A 107 -4.69 -15.29 6.15
C SER A 107 -4.62 -15.68 4.67
N THR A 108 -3.68 -15.11 3.90
CA THR A 108 -3.51 -15.38 2.47
C THR A 108 -3.11 -16.85 2.23
N ALA A 109 -2.13 -17.37 2.98
CA ALA A 109 -1.71 -18.77 2.85
C ALA A 109 -2.84 -19.74 3.25
N TRP A 110 -3.64 -19.36 4.25
CA TRP A 110 -4.86 -20.10 4.62
C TRP A 110 -5.89 -20.11 3.50
N GLY A 111 -6.19 -18.95 2.91
CA GLY A 111 -7.13 -18.79 1.80
C GLY A 111 -6.74 -19.63 0.57
N ILE A 112 -5.44 -19.65 0.24
CA ILE A 112 -4.89 -20.50 -0.84
C ILE A 112 -5.09 -21.99 -0.51
N ALA A 113 -4.70 -22.43 0.69
CA ALA A 113 -4.77 -23.85 1.06
C ALA A 113 -6.21 -24.37 1.17
N LEU A 114 -7.13 -23.54 1.66
CA LEU A 114 -8.55 -23.87 1.81
C LEU A 114 -9.36 -23.61 0.54
N ASN A 115 -8.74 -23.01 -0.49
CA ASN A 115 -9.39 -22.64 -1.75
C ASN A 115 -10.62 -21.74 -1.54
N LEU A 116 -10.44 -20.68 -0.73
CA LEU A 116 -11.51 -19.75 -0.33
C LEU A 116 -11.61 -18.49 -1.18
N THR A 117 -10.72 -18.31 -2.15
CA THR A 117 -10.67 -17.12 -2.98
C THR A 117 -11.67 -17.20 -4.13
N SER A 118 -12.52 -16.17 -4.29
CA SER A 118 -13.42 -16.03 -5.45
C SER A 118 -12.65 -15.82 -6.76
N VAL A 119 -11.48 -15.17 -6.68
CA VAL A 119 -10.52 -14.99 -7.77
C VAL A 119 -9.18 -15.56 -7.33
N ASP A 120 -8.65 -16.53 -8.07
CA ASP A 120 -7.38 -17.17 -7.77
C ASP A 120 -6.19 -16.35 -8.30
N ILE A 121 -5.83 -15.29 -7.58
CA ILE A 121 -4.70 -14.42 -7.96
C ILE A 121 -3.34 -15.13 -7.90
N PHE A 122 -3.27 -16.35 -7.34
CA PHE A 122 -2.07 -17.20 -7.29
C PHE A 122 -2.12 -18.35 -8.30
N ASP A 123 -3.04 -18.31 -9.28
CA ASP A 123 -3.07 -19.31 -10.34
C ASP A 123 -1.70 -19.38 -11.05
N GLY A 124 -1.26 -20.61 -11.34
CA GLY A 124 0.09 -20.87 -11.85
C GLY A 124 1.25 -20.73 -10.85
N LEU A 125 1.02 -20.22 -9.63
CA LEU A 125 2.05 -20.05 -8.58
C LEU A 125 1.93 -21.06 -7.43
N LYS A 126 0.86 -21.87 -7.40
CA LYS A 126 0.68 -22.97 -6.43
C LYS A 126 1.69 -24.13 -6.58
N THR A 127 2.72 -23.97 -7.42
CA THR A 127 3.90 -24.84 -7.49
C THR A 127 5.03 -24.39 -6.56
N PHE A 128 4.92 -23.22 -5.92
CA PHE A 128 5.88 -22.68 -4.96
C PHE A 128 5.46 -22.98 -3.52
N ASP A 129 6.42 -23.01 -2.61
CA ASP A 129 6.14 -22.74 -1.20
C ASP A 129 5.76 -21.26 -1.11
N ILE A 130 4.46 -20.96 -0.92
CA ILE A 130 3.97 -19.58 -0.80
C ILE A 130 3.98 -19.21 0.68
N LEU A 131 4.88 -18.30 1.04
CA LEU A 131 5.08 -17.78 2.38
C LEU A 131 4.28 -16.49 2.59
N ALA A 132 3.65 -16.39 3.74
CA ALA A 132 2.87 -15.25 4.18
C ALA A 132 3.27 -14.91 5.63
N VAL A 133 4.01 -13.83 5.80
CA VAL A 133 4.59 -13.43 7.09
C VAL A 133 3.82 -12.23 7.64
N ASP A 134 3.26 -12.37 8.84
CA ASP A 134 2.77 -11.20 9.57
C ASP A 134 4.00 -10.40 10.00
N ILE A 135 4.08 -9.13 9.60
CA ILE A 135 5.26 -8.33 9.93
C ILE A 135 5.32 -8.06 11.43
N ARG A 136 6.53 -7.80 11.94
CA ARG A 136 6.75 -7.38 13.33
C ARG A 136 5.82 -6.23 13.74
N GLY A 137 5.25 -6.31 14.94
CA GLY A 137 4.29 -5.32 15.41
C GLY A 137 2.85 -5.58 14.95
N ALA A 138 2.61 -6.61 14.13
CA ALA A 138 1.30 -6.93 13.58
C ALA A 138 0.87 -8.36 13.93
N TRP A 139 -0.43 -8.59 14.10
CA TRP A 139 -1.09 -9.91 14.15
C TRP A 139 -0.36 -10.96 15.02
N GLN A 140 0.15 -12.04 14.43
CA GLN A 140 0.83 -13.10 15.19
C GLN A 140 2.29 -12.75 15.56
N SER A 141 2.79 -11.60 15.11
CA SER A 141 4.18 -11.17 15.21
C SER A 141 4.38 -10.05 16.24
N ASN A 142 4.08 -10.34 17.51
CA ASN A 142 4.12 -9.37 18.61
C ASN A 142 3.30 -8.09 18.30
N PRO A 143 1.96 -8.19 18.20
CA PRO A 143 1.13 -7.08 17.80
C PRO A 143 1.28 -5.90 18.77
N LEU A 144 1.33 -4.69 18.22
CA LEU A 144 1.35 -3.48 19.04
C LEU A 144 0.07 -3.39 19.87
N ASN A 145 0.23 -3.03 21.13
CA ASN A 145 -0.89 -2.69 22.00
C ASN A 145 -0.94 -1.16 22.07
N CYS A 146 -1.79 -0.55 21.27
CA CYS A 146 -2.03 0.89 21.25
C CYS A 146 -3.44 1.15 21.78
N SER A 147 -3.70 2.35 22.31
CA SER A 147 -5.05 2.75 22.71
C SER A 147 -6.03 2.65 21.54
N ASP A 148 -7.28 2.27 21.84
CA ASP A 148 -8.30 1.92 20.86
C ASP A 148 -8.52 3.03 19.80
N PRO A 149 -8.33 2.72 18.49
CA PRO A 149 -8.63 3.64 17.38
C PRO A 149 -10.08 4.15 17.38
N GLY A 150 -11.05 3.44 17.98
CA GLY A 150 -12.48 3.80 17.98
C GLY A 150 -12.85 5.09 18.72
N ASN A 151 -11.92 5.69 19.48
CA ASN A 151 -12.09 7.04 20.05
C ASN A 151 -11.39 8.14 19.25
N TYR A 152 -10.67 7.78 18.18
CA TYR A 152 -10.00 8.74 17.32
C TYR A 152 -10.90 9.13 16.16
N TRP A 153 -10.76 10.37 15.74
CA TRP A 153 -11.48 10.93 14.61
C TRP A 153 -10.48 11.62 13.69
N LEU A 154 -10.56 11.33 12.38
CA LEU A 154 -9.79 12.02 11.35
C LEU A 154 -10.69 12.95 10.53
N PRO A 155 -10.35 14.25 10.47
CA PRO A 155 -11.07 15.19 9.63
C PRO A 155 -11.06 14.82 8.15
N SER A 156 -12.10 15.24 7.42
CA SER A 156 -12.17 15.13 5.95
C SER A 156 -11.29 16.16 5.23
N TYR A 157 -10.77 17.18 5.93
CA TYR A 157 -9.95 18.22 5.32
C TYR A 157 -8.46 17.96 5.47
N ILE A 158 -7.70 18.41 4.48
CA ILE A 158 -6.26 18.61 4.60
C ILE A 158 -6.01 19.91 5.39
N PRO A 159 -5.17 19.92 6.44
CA PRO A 159 -4.93 21.10 7.26
C PRO A 159 -4.62 22.37 6.45
N SER A 160 -5.39 23.42 6.72
CA SER A 160 -5.32 24.73 6.07
C SER A 160 -4.69 25.82 6.96
N ASN A 161 -4.54 25.52 8.25
CA ASN A 161 -3.88 26.35 9.25
C ASN A 161 -3.14 25.49 10.31
N GLU A 162 -2.36 26.17 11.17
CA GLU A 162 -1.55 25.52 12.19
C GLU A 162 -2.37 24.77 13.25
N GLN A 163 -3.57 25.26 13.59
CA GLN A 163 -4.43 24.64 14.60
C GLN A 163 -4.92 23.28 14.10
N GLU A 164 -5.42 23.23 12.87
CA GLU A 164 -5.82 22.01 12.18
C GLU A 164 -4.66 21.03 12.03
N TYR A 165 -3.47 21.50 11.66
CA TYR A 165 -2.29 20.64 11.54
C TYR A 165 -1.92 20.00 12.87
N ASN A 166 -2.00 20.77 13.95
CA ASN A 166 -1.72 20.26 15.30
C ASN A 166 -2.74 19.22 15.77
N VAL A 167 -3.94 19.14 15.21
CA VAL A 167 -4.89 18.05 15.49
C VAL A 167 -4.29 16.70 15.04
N TYR A 168 -3.83 16.61 13.78
CA TYR A 168 -3.22 15.40 13.24
C TYR A 168 -1.94 15.01 13.99
N VAL A 169 -1.06 15.98 14.23
CA VAL A 169 0.22 15.75 14.95
C VAL A 169 -0.04 15.27 16.38
N THR A 170 -0.99 15.88 17.09
CA THR A 170 -1.31 15.50 18.48
C THR A 170 -1.95 14.13 18.54
N LEU A 171 -2.86 13.83 17.60
CA LEU A 171 -3.48 12.52 17.47
C LEU A 171 -2.43 11.43 17.33
N MET A 172 -1.47 11.60 16.39
CA MET A 172 -0.44 10.59 16.18
C MET A 172 0.55 10.49 17.35
N LYS A 173 0.89 11.62 18.01
CA LYS A 173 1.71 11.58 19.23
C LYS A 173 1.05 10.76 20.34
N THR A 174 -0.25 10.98 20.57
CA THR A 174 -1.02 10.24 21.59
C THR A 174 -1.08 8.76 21.25
N TYR A 175 -1.37 8.43 19.97
CA TYR A 175 -1.39 7.05 19.50
C TYR A 175 -0.01 6.38 19.68
N ALA A 176 1.07 6.98 19.18
CA ALA A 176 2.42 6.45 19.30
C ALA A 176 2.87 6.26 20.75
N GLN A 177 2.56 7.23 21.61
CA GLN A 177 2.88 7.14 23.04
C GLN A 177 2.15 5.97 23.70
N SER A 178 0.88 5.75 23.37
CA SER A 178 0.15 4.58 23.87
C SER A 178 0.78 3.27 23.42
N CYS A 179 1.25 3.18 22.17
CA CYS A 179 1.97 2.01 21.66
C CYS A 179 3.27 1.77 22.45
N ILE A 180 4.04 2.83 22.71
CA ILE A 180 5.29 2.75 23.49
C ILE A 180 5.03 2.23 24.91
N ASP A 181 3.99 2.77 25.55
CA ASP A 181 3.68 2.48 26.95
C ASP A 181 3.09 1.09 27.15
N ASN A 182 2.32 0.59 26.18
CA ASN A 182 1.53 -0.63 26.34
C ASN A 182 2.08 -1.85 25.57
N SER A 183 2.87 -1.66 24.51
CA SER A 183 3.39 -2.77 23.70
C SER A 183 4.50 -3.57 24.40
N THR A 184 4.61 -4.85 24.01
CA THR A 184 5.61 -5.81 24.50
C THR A 184 6.13 -6.65 23.30
N PRO A 185 7.45 -6.86 23.15
CA PRO A 185 8.55 -6.44 24.03
C PRO A 185 8.74 -4.92 24.07
N LYS A 186 9.29 -4.42 25.18
CA LYS A 186 9.56 -2.99 25.33
C LYS A 186 10.60 -2.53 24.31
N GLY A 187 10.30 -1.45 23.61
CA GLY A 187 11.13 -0.88 22.54
C GLY A 187 10.75 -1.29 21.11
N ILE A 188 9.81 -2.23 20.93
CA ILE A 188 9.41 -2.71 19.59
C ILE A 188 9.03 -1.60 18.61
N VAL A 189 8.39 -0.53 19.09
CA VAL A 189 7.93 0.61 18.28
C VAL A 189 9.08 1.31 17.52
N ALA A 190 10.32 1.20 18.00
CA ALA A 190 11.49 1.77 17.34
C ALA A 190 12.07 0.90 16.21
N HIS A 191 11.51 -0.29 15.97
CA HIS A 191 12.09 -1.32 15.12
C HIS A 191 11.10 -1.86 14.08
N LEU A 192 10.16 -1.03 13.59
CA LEU A 192 9.06 -1.43 12.70
C LEU A 192 9.30 -1.15 11.21
N SER A 193 10.41 -0.52 10.84
CA SER A 193 10.67 -0.12 9.45
C SER A 193 10.92 -1.31 8.52
N ALA A 194 10.74 -1.08 7.21
CA ALA A 194 11.03 -2.04 6.15
C ALA A 194 12.44 -2.64 6.22
N ALA A 195 13.40 -1.90 6.81
CA ALA A 195 14.74 -2.39 7.12
C ALA A 195 14.73 -3.68 7.96
N TYR A 196 13.90 -3.68 8.99
CA TYR A 196 13.80 -4.79 9.91
C TYR A 196 12.94 -5.91 9.33
N THR A 197 11.85 -5.57 8.61
CA THR A 197 11.05 -6.56 7.88
C THR A 197 11.89 -7.35 6.88
N ALA A 198 12.77 -6.70 6.12
CA ALA A 198 13.66 -7.38 5.18
C ALA A 198 14.60 -8.38 5.89
N GLN A 199 15.14 -8.02 7.07
CA GLN A 199 15.97 -8.92 7.88
C GLN A 199 15.17 -10.13 8.40
N ASP A 200 13.92 -9.91 8.78
CA ASP A 200 12.99 -10.95 9.23
C ASP A 200 12.72 -11.97 8.13
N TRP A 201 12.41 -11.50 6.92
CA TRP A 201 12.21 -12.39 5.76
C TRP A 201 13.47 -13.15 5.40
N ASN A 202 14.65 -12.52 5.47
CA ASN A 202 15.90 -13.22 5.22
C ASN A 202 16.18 -14.30 6.27
N SER A 203 15.84 -14.05 7.53
CA SER A 203 15.95 -15.03 8.61
C SER A 203 15.01 -16.22 8.42
N ILE A 204 13.76 -15.98 7.97
CA ILE A 204 12.81 -17.05 7.64
C ILE A 204 13.31 -17.85 6.45
N ARG A 205 13.76 -17.21 5.37
CA ARG A 205 14.32 -17.87 4.18
C ARG A 205 15.48 -18.80 4.55
N ASP A 206 16.47 -18.33 5.31
CA ASP A 206 17.62 -19.15 5.74
C ASP A 206 17.18 -20.32 6.64
N ALA A 207 16.21 -20.09 7.54
CA ALA A 207 15.66 -21.13 8.42
C ALA A 207 14.86 -22.21 7.65
N LEU A 208 14.18 -21.83 6.56
CA LEU A 208 13.52 -22.76 5.65
C LEU A 208 14.51 -23.50 4.74
N GLY A 209 15.75 -23.01 4.62
CA GLY A 209 16.81 -23.64 3.83
C GLY A 209 16.82 -23.27 2.35
N TYR A 210 16.09 -22.22 1.95
CA TYR A 210 16.08 -21.73 0.57
C TYR A 210 17.27 -20.80 0.31
N GLU A 211 17.95 -20.93 -0.83
CA GLU A 211 19.07 -20.04 -1.20
C GLU A 211 18.60 -18.63 -1.56
N LYS A 212 17.49 -18.54 -2.29
CA LYS A 212 16.89 -17.30 -2.76
C LYS A 212 15.43 -17.20 -2.33
N LEU A 213 14.98 -15.97 -2.20
CA LEU A 213 13.58 -15.62 -2.06
C LEU A 213 13.05 -15.16 -3.43
N ASP A 214 11.92 -15.69 -3.88
CA ASP A 214 11.08 -15.04 -4.89
C ASP A 214 10.03 -14.18 -4.16
N TYR A 215 9.56 -13.11 -4.79
CA TYR A 215 8.73 -12.13 -4.09
C TYR A 215 7.70 -11.47 -4.99
N ILE A 216 6.50 -11.29 -4.46
CA ILE A 216 5.51 -10.34 -4.95
C ILE A 216 5.23 -9.36 -3.82
N GLY A 217 5.53 -8.09 -4.05
CA GLY A 217 5.15 -7.02 -3.16
C GLY A 217 4.34 -6.00 -3.92
N VAL A 218 3.20 -5.62 -3.35
CA VAL A 218 2.32 -4.62 -3.96
C VAL A 218 2.18 -3.41 -3.05
N SER A 219 1.97 -2.23 -3.61
CA SER A 219 1.77 -1.00 -2.84
C SER A 219 2.95 -0.76 -1.86
N TYR A 220 2.69 -0.52 -0.58
CA TYR A 220 3.74 -0.41 0.45
C TYR A 220 4.67 -1.64 0.53
N GLY A 221 4.20 -2.84 0.17
CA GLY A 221 5.02 -4.04 0.08
C GLY A 221 6.17 -3.91 -0.94
N THR A 222 6.09 -2.94 -1.87
CA THR A 222 7.19 -2.59 -2.75
C THR A 222 8.37 -1.93 -2.03
N VAL A 223 8.12 -1.18 -0.94
CA VAL A 223 9.16 -0.58 -0.09
C VAL A 223 10.00 -1.68 0.55
N GLU A 224 9.33 -2.68 1.10
CA GLU A 224 9.95 -3.82 1.79
C GLU A 224 10.65 -4.75 0.80
N GLY A 225 10.05 -5.00 -0.37
CA GLY A 225 10.68 -5.75 -1.45
C GLY A 225 11.94 -5.10 -2.00
N ALA A 226 11.85 -3.80 -2.32
CA ALA A 226 13.01 -3.01 -2.75
C ALA A 226 14.11 -3.03 -1.67
N ARG A 227 13.73 -2.92 -0.40
CA ARG A 227 14.66 -3.01 0.72
C ARG A 227 15.35 -4.35 0.81
N TYR A 228 14.61 -5.45 0.65
CA TYR A 228 15.20 -6.79 0.61
C TYR A 228 16.19 -6.94 -0.55
N ALA A 229 15.80 -6.52 -1.76
CA ALA A 229 16.64 -6.62 -2.95
C ALA A 229 17.94 -5.80 -2.82
N HIS A 230 17.90 -4.69 -2.10
CA HIS A 230 19.08 -3.88 -1.80
C HIS A 230 19.98 -4.51 -0.73
N ASP A 231 19.39 -4.97 0.39
CA ASP A 231 20.15 -5.46 1.54
C ASP A 231 20.71 -6.88 1.32
N PHE A 232 20.05 -7.70 0.48
CA PHE A 232 20.38 -9.12 0.22
C PHE A 232 20.34 -9.48 -1.28
N PRO A 233 21.13 -8.80 -2.13
CA PRO A 233 21.12 -9.05 -3.57
C PRO A 233 21.43 -10.51 -3.93
N GLU A 234 22.35 -11.16 -3.20
CA GLU A 234 22.71 -12.56 -3.39
C GLU A 234 21.57 -13.55 -3.08
N HIS A 235 20.61 -13.15 -2.26
CA HIS A 235 19.43 -13.93 -1.88
C HIS A 235 18.16 -13.49 -2.61
N THR A 236 18.29 -12.59 -3.58
CA THR A 236 17.17 -12.10 -4.39
C THR A 236 16.97 -13.00 -5.61
N GLY A 237 15.75 -13.51 -5.74
CA GLY A 237 15.26 -14.31 -6.85
C GLY A 237 14.42 -13.49 -7.82
N LYS A 238 13.24 -13.98 -8.15
CA LYS A 238 12.28 -13.37 -9.08
C LYS A 238 11.38 -12.43 -8.28
N PHE A 239 11.60 -11.13 -8.43
CA PHE A 239 10.90 -10.08 -7.69
C PHE A 239 9.97 -9.30 -8.61
N VAL A 240 8.69 -9.30 -8.26
CA VAL A 240 7.65 -8.44 -8.84
C VAL A 240 7.30 -7.37 -7.81
N LEU A 241 7.49 -6.11 -8.19
CA LEU A 241 7.06 -4.96 -7.41
C LEU A 241 5.97 -4.25 -8.20
N ASP A 242 4.74 -4.23 -7.69
CA ASP A 242 3.58 -3.66 -8.39
C ASP A 242 3.02 -2.46 -7.61
N ALA A 243 2.75 -1.36 -8.30
CA ALA A 243 2.27 -0.10 -7.74
C ALA A 243 3.25 0.48 -6.69
N LEU A 244 4.38 1.00 -7.17
CA LEU A 244 5.53 1.29 -6.31
C LEU A 244 5.40 2.56 -5.46
N TYR A 245 5.92 2.46 -4.24
CA TYR A 245 6.24 3.60 -3.38
C TYR A 245 7.77 3.71 -3.20
N PRO A 246 8.48 4.40 -4.10
CA PRO A 246 9.94 4.37 -4.15
C PRO A 246 10.58 5.19 -3.04
N ARG A 247 11.82 4.82 -2.69
CA ARG A 247 12.68 5.65 -1.85
C ARG A 247 13.51 6.63 -2.69
N GLY A 248 13.91 7.73 -2.08
CA GLY A 248 14.56 8.87 -2.75
C GLY A 248 13.58 9.92 -3.26
N LEU A 249 12.28 9.62 -3.26
CA LEU A 249 11.24 10.55 -3.66
C LEU A 249 10.98 11.57 -2.55
N SER A 250 10.98 12.87 -2.88
CA SER A 250 10.66 13.90 -1.90
C SER A 250 9.15 13.92 -1.57
N ASN A 251 8.80 14.40 -0.38
CA ASN A 251 7.40 14.62 0.01
C ASN A 251 6.65 15.50 -0.99
N LEU A 252 7.32 16.51 -1.57
CA LEU A 252 6.73 17.39 -2.58
C LEU A 252 6.41 16.65 -3.87
N GLU A 253 7.33 15.83 -4.38
CA GLU A 253 7.09 15.03 -5.58
C GLU A 253 5.96 14.04 -5.35
N ALA A 254 5.96 13.35 -4.20
CA ALA A 254 4.94 12.37 -3.84
C ALA A 254 3.53 12.98 -3.84
N VAL A 255 3.31 14.10 -3.13
CA VAL A 255 1.99 14.76 -3.12
C VAL A 255 1.64 15.35 -4.50
N THR A 256 2.63 15.83 -5.26
CA THR A 256 2.41 16.35 -6.62
C THR A 256 1.93 15.25 -7.57
N TYR A 257 2.54 14.06 -7.51
CA TYR A 257 2.14 12.91 -8.32
C TYR A 257 0.74 12.44 -7.95
N GLN A 258 0.42 12.34 -6.66
CA GLN A 258 -0.92 11.93 -6.21
C GLN A 258 -2.00 12.96 -6.59
N THR A 259 -1.71 14.26 -6.48
CA THR A 259 -2.62 15.31 -6.97
C THR A 259 -2.87 15.20 -8.48
N LYS A 260 -1.84 14.92 -9.29
CA LYS A 260 -2.03 14.70 -10.72
C LYS A 260 -2.82 13.44 -11.02
N ALA A 261 -2.58 12.35 -10.29
CA ALA A 261 -3.28 11.08 -10.48
C ALA A 261 -4.78 11.22 -10.21
N VAL A 262 -5.18 11.84 -9.09
CA VAL A 262 -6.61 12.05 -8.78
C VAL A 262 -7.29 12.97 -9.79
N ASN A 263 -6.59 13.99 -10.30
CA ASN A 263 -7.09 14.83 -11.39
C ASN A 263 -7.35 14.02 -12.67
N ARG A 264 -6.46 13.09 -12.99
CA ARG A 264 -6.65 12.18 -14.13
C ARG A 264 -7.83 11.24 -13.88
N LEU A 265 -7.98 10.67 -12.69
CA LEU A 265 -9.10 9.78 -12.38
C LEU A 265 -10.47 10.44 -12.49
N LEU A 266 -10.61 11.73 -12.19
CA LEU A 266 -11.87 12.44 -12.44
C LEU A 266 -12.17 12.56 -13.95
N LEU A 267 -11.15 12.75 -14.78
CA LEU A 267 -11.29 12.68 -16.25
C LEU A 267 -11.59 11.25 -16.72
N ARG A 268 -11.07 10.23 -16.03
CA ARG A 268 -11.37 8.82 -16.32
C ARG A 268 -12.82 8.45 -15.98
N ALA A 269 -13.37 8.98 -14.89
CA ALA A 269 -14.79 8.84 -14.55
C ALA A 269 -15.70 9.44 -15.65
N ASP A 270 -15.28 10.58 -16.22
CA ASP A 270 -15.94 11.21 -17.36
C ASP A 270 -15.82 10.35 -18.64
N ALA A 271 -14.62 9.85 -18.95
CA ALA A 271 -14.39 8.94 -20.07
C ALA A 271 -15.22 7.64 -19.95
N TYR A 272 -15.32 7.08 -18.75
CA TYR A 272 -16.18 5.94 -18.46
C TYR A 272 -17.66 6.27 -18.73
N CYS A 273 -18.13 7.43 -18.28
CA CYS A 273 -19.51 7.87 -18.52
C CYS A 273 -19.84 8.05 -20.01
N LEU A 274 -18.89 8.60 -20.77
CA LEU A 274 -19.01 8.77 -22.22
C LEU A 274 -19.21 7.44 -22.96
N ASN A 275 -18.56 6.37 -22.49
CA ASN A 275 -18.62 5.06 -23.12
C ASN A 275 -19.73 4.15 -22.54
N THR A 276 -20.40 4.58 -21.46
CA THR A 276 -21.38 3.77 -20.74
C THR A 276 -22.78 4.38 -20.87
N THR A 277 -23.65 3.77 -21.68
CA THR A 277 -25.01 4.30 -21.95
C THR A 277 -25.92 4.35 -20.73
N THR A 278 -25.62 3.57 -19.68
CA THR A 278 -26.33 3.59 -18.40
C THR A 278 -25.83 4.65 -17.44
N CYS A 279 -24.73 5.35 -17.76
CA CYS A 279 -24.27 6.46 -16.94
C CYS A 279 -25.31 7.59 -16.97
N PRO A 280 -25.70 8.16 -15.82
CA PRO A 280 -26.75 9.18 -15.76
C PRO A 280 -26.38 10.48 -16.49
N PHE A 281 -25.09 10.77 -16.67
CA PHE A 281 -24.59 11.94 -17.38
C PHE A 281 -24.22 11.65 -18.85
N HIS A 282 -24.47 10.44 -19.37
CA HIS A 282 -24.03 10.02 -20.70
C HIS A 282 -24.48 10.98 -21.81
N SER A 283 -25.73 11.43 -21.77
CA SER A 283 -26.29 12.35 -22.77
C SER A 283 -25.75 13.77 -22.69
N GLU A 284 -25.10 14.16 -21.59
CA GLU A 284 -24.50 15.48 -21.42
C GLU A 284 -23.12 15.60 -22.09
N GLY A 285 -22.51 14.47 -22.44
CA GLY A 285 -21.26 14.41 -23.17
C GLY A 285 -20.03 14.71 -22.32
N LYS A 286 -18.93 15.07 -23.00
CA LYS A 286 -17.59 15.17 -22.41
C LYS A 286 -17.51 16.35 -21.45
N GLY A 287 -16.98 16.10 -20.25
CA GLY A 287 -16.82 17.07 -19.17
C GLY A 287 -18.02 17.16 -18.22
N SER A 288 -19.03 16.32 -18.41
CA SER A 288 -20.24 16.30 -17.58
C SER A 288 -19.94 15.91 -16.13
N ILE A 289 -19.03 14.96 -15.90
CA ILE A 289 -18.67 14.54 -14.53
C ILE A 289 -17.91 15.64 -13.79
N LEU A 290 -17.01 16.36 -14.47
CA LEU A 290 -16.27 17.48 -13.87
C LEU A 290 -17.22 18.63 -13.49
N LYS A 291 -18.18 18.92 -14.37
CA LYS A 291 -19.22 19.92 -14.10
C LYS A 291 -20.09 19.50 -12.91
N ALA A 292 -20.55 18.25 -12.89
CA ALA A 292 -21.35 17.72 -11.79
C ALA A 292 -20.61 17.78 -10.46
N PHE A 293 -19.33 17.38 -10.42
CA PHE A 293 -18.49 17.49 -9.24
C PHE A 293 -18.37 18.95 -8.75
N SER A 294 -18.10 19.89 -9.66
CA SER A 294 -18.03 21.31 -9.31
C SER A 294 -19.36 21.87 -8.77
N GLU A 295 -20.50 21.45 -9.33
CA GLU A 295 -21.82 21.89 -8.88
C GLU A 295 -22.18 21.32 -7.50
N VAL A 296 -21.86 20.05 -7.25
CA VAL A 296 -22.01 19.40 -5.95
C VAL A 296 -21.21 20.14 -4.87
N LEU A 297 -19.94 20.50 -5.15
CA LEU A 297 -19.12 21.29 -4.23
C LEU A 297 -19.73 22.69 -3.96
N ALA A 298 -20.26 23.34 -4.99
CA ALA A 298 -20.89 24.65 -4.86
C ALA A 298 -22.18 24.59 -4.02
N GLN A 299 -23.00 23.56 -4.19
CA GLN A 299 -24.20 23.36 -3.38
C GLN A 299 -23.85 23.08 -1.92
N ALA A 300 -22.85 22.24 -1.65
CA ALA A 300 -22.35 21.99 -0.29
C ALA A 300 -21.79 23.25 0.37
N ALA A 301 -21.03 24.06 -0.35
CA ALA A 301 -20.52 25.34 0.15
C ALA A 301 -21.66 26.33 0.49
N ALA A 302 -22.80 26.25 -0.20
CA ALA A 302 -23.99 27.03 0.09
C ALA A 302 -24.89 26.45 1.19
N GLY A 303 -24.57 25.26 1.72
CA GLY A 303 -25.41 24.53 2.68
C GLY A 303 -26.65 23.88 2.07
N ASN A 304 -26.68 23.72 0.75
CA ASN A 304 -27.81 23.16 0.01
C ASN A 304 -27.73 21.63 -0.09
N THR A 305 -27.70 20.95 1.06
CA THR A 305 -27.43 19.51 1.18
C THR A 305 -28.60 18.75 1.82
N SER A 306 -29.84 19.14 1.50
CA SER A 306 -31.08 18.48 1.95
C SER A 306 -31.18 18.26 3.48
N ASN A 307 -30.79 19.28 4.26
CA ASN A 307 -30.69 19.26 5.73
C ASN A 307 -29.56 18.39 6.33
N ALA A 308 -28.73 17.74 5.51
CA ALA A 308 -27.47 17.14 5.98
C ALA A 308 -26.40 18.24 6.13
N THR A 309 -25.47 18.08 7.07
CA THR A 309 -24.31 18.99 7.21
C THR A 309 -23.11 18.37 6.51
N ILE A 310 -23.00 18.59 5.19
CA ILE A 310 -21.93 18.04 4.36
C ILE A 310 -21.13 19.20 3.79
N SER A 311 -19.84 19.24 4.10
CA SER A 311 -18.91 20.25 3.61
C SER A 311 -18.30 19.86 2.26
N PRO A 312 -17.76 20.83 1.49
CA PRO A 312 -16.95 20.51 0.31
C PRO A 312 -15.77 19.56 0.61
N SER A 313 -15.16 19.65 1.79
CA SER A 313 -14.09 18.72 2.22
C SER A 313 -14.60 17.30 2.40
N ASP A 314 -15.82 17.11 2.92
CA ASP A 314 -16.42 15.77 3.08
C ASP A 314 -16.58 15.10 1.72
N ILE A 315 -17.12 15.84 0.74
CA ILE A 315 -17.29 15.37 -0.64
C ILE A 315 -15.94 15.03 -1.26
N ARG A 316 -14.94 15.91 -1.13
CA ARG A 316 -13.59 15.67 -1.68
C ARG A 316 -12.97 14.41 -1.09
N ALA A 317 -12.96 14.28 0.23
CA ALA A 317 -12.41 13.09 0.89
C ALA A 317 -13.17 11.82 0.48
N ARG A 318 -14.51 11.87 0.43
CA ARG A 318 -15.35 10.73 0.06
C ARG A 318 -15.18 10.31 -1.40
N VAL A 319 -15.06 11.26 -2.32
CA VAL A 319 -14.75 11.02 -3.74
C VAL A 319 -13.40 10.35 -3.88
N VAL A 320 -12.36 10.91 -3.24
CA VAL A 320 -11.01 10.38 -3.37
C VAL A 320 -10.86 9.01 -2.73
N LEU A 321 -11.17 8.86 -1.44
CA LEU A 321 -10.87 7.64 -0.71
C LEU A 321 -11.87 6.52 -0.92
N GLY A 322 -13.13 6.86 -1.18
CA GLY A 322 -14.17 5.84 -1.26
C GLY A 322 -14.73 5.58 -2.66
N TYR A 323 -14.21 6.24 -3.70
CA TYR A 323 -14.53 5.91 -5.10
C TYR A 323 -13.31 5.86 -6.02
N LEU A 324 -12.24 6.61 -5.74
CA LEU A 324 -11.07 6.71 -6.65
C LEU A 324 -9.79 6.05 -6.10
N SER A 325 -9.85 5.43 -4.92
CA SER A 325 -8.72 4.74 -4.27
C SER A 325 -8.97 3.24 -4.25
N GLY A 326 -7.90 2.46 -4.40
CA GLY A 326 -7.96 1.01 -4.47
C GLY A 326 -8.61 0.55 -5.78
N ASN A 327 -9.81 -0.05 -5.66
CA ASN A 327 -10.63 -0.40 -6.81
C ASN A 327 -11.56 0.77 -7.11
N VAL A 328 -11.35 1.40 -8.25
CA VAL A 328 -12.06 2.58 -8.71
C VAL A 328 -13.51 2.23 -9.06
N ASP A 329 -14.45 2.99 -8.50
CA ASP A 329 -15.89 2.83 -8.72
C ASP A 329 -16.46 4.06 -9.44
N PHE A 330 -16.20 4.15 -10.75
CA PHE A 330 -16.73 5.22 -11.59
C PHE A 330 -18.26 5.20 -11.67
N ALA A 331 -18.87 4.01 -11.68
CA ALA A 331 -20.33 3.89 -11.75
C ALA A 331 -20.99 4.43 -10.48
N GLY A 332 -20.45 4.07 -9.31
CA GLY A 332 -20.88 4.57 -8.00
C GLY A 332 -20.64 6.06 -7.86
N LEU A 333 -19.47 6.58 -8.25
CA LEU A 333 -19.18 8.02 -8.23
C LEU A 333 -20.19 8.80 -9.09
N ASN A 334 -20.37 8.39 -10.34
CA ASN A 334 -21.28 9.07 -11.27
C ASN A 334 -22.73 9.00 -10.75
N SER A 335 -23.14 7.90 -10.13
CA SER A 335 -24.46 7.76 -9.51
C SER A 335 -24.61 8.66 -8.28
N ALA A 336 -23.60 8.75 -7.41
CA ALA A 336 -23.61 9.58 -6.22
C ALA A 336 -23.68 11.07 -6.55
N LEU A 337 -22.94 11.53 -7.57
CA LEU A 337 -23.02 12.90 -8.08
C LEU A 337 -24.42 13.21 -8.62
N TYR A 338 -25.01 12.30 -9.39
CA TYR A 338 -26.35 12.48 -9.94
C TYR A 338 -27.41 12.55 -8.84
N ALA A 339 -27.36 11.64 -7.87
CA ALA A 339 -28.29 11.56 -6.76
C ALA A 339 -28.25 12.82 -5.88
N ALA A 340 -27.06 13.38 -5.64
CA ALA A 340 -26.90 14.63 -4.92
C ALA A 340 -27.57 15.82 -5.66
N LEU A 341 -27.35 15.92 -6.97
CA LEU A 341 -27.84 17.05 -7.77
C LEU A 341 -29.33 16.97 -8.10
N ASN A 342 -29.87 15.77 -8.34
CA ASN A 342 -31.21 15.60 -8.90
C ASN A 342 -32.22 15.04 -7.89
N ASP A 343 -31.78 14.14 -7.01
CA ASP A 343 -32.65 13.49 -6.03
C ASP A 343 -32.55 14.13 -4.64
N GLY A 344 -31.57 15.01 -4.43
CA GLY A 344 -31.26 15.60 -3.14
C GLY A 344 -30.74 14.57 -2.13
N ASN A 345 -30.20 13.44 -2.60
CA ASN A 345 -29.66 12.37 -1.76
C ASN A 345 -28.13 12.47 -1.67
N TRP A 346 -27.63 12.82 -0.49
CA TRP A 346 -26.21 13.09 -0.25
C TRP A 346 -25.53 12.07 0.69
N THR A 347 -26.32 11.29 1.43
CA THR A 347 -25.86 10.50 2.58
C THR A 347 -25.95 9.00 2.31
N GLY A 348 -25.49 8.21 3.27
CA GLY A 348 -25.53 6.75 3.23
C GLY A 348 -24.29 6.12 2.59
N PRO A 349 -24.23 4.78 2.52
CA PRO A 349 -23.03 4.05 2.12
C PRO A 349 -22.52 4.40 0.71
N THR A 350 -23.43 4.73 -0.21
CA THR A 350 -23.14 5.14 -1.60
C THR A 350 -23.32 6.65 -1.80
N GLY A 351 -23.34 7.43 -0.71
CA GLY A 351 -23.44 8.89 -0.76
C GLY A 351 -22.08 9.57 -0.86
N LEU A 352 -22.09 10.88 -0.65
CA LEU A 352 -20.90 11.76 -0.63
C LEU A 352 -20.51 12.20 0.79
N ASP A 353 -21.17 11.66 1.81
CA ASP A 353 -20.96 11.98 3.22
C ASP A 353 -19.75 11.24 3.81
N TRP A 354 -18.73 12.00 4.21
CA TRP A 354 -17.52 11.50 4.89
C TRP A 354 -17.82 10.78 6.19
N THR A 355 -18.79 11.25 6.98
CA THR A 355 -19.02 10.75 8.35
C THR A 355 -19.44 9.28 8.39
N THR A 356 -20.00 8.77 7.28
CA THR A 356 -20.36 7.35 7.13
C THR A 356 -19.16 6.46 6.78
N TYR A 357 -18.11 7.04 6.20
CA TYR A 357 -16.91 6.34 5.74
C TYR A 357 -15.76 6.45 6.76
N GLU A 358 -15.68 7.59 7.45
CA GLU A 358 -14.61 7.96 8.37
C GLU A 358 -14.27 6.89 9.42
N PRO A 359 -15.24 6.25 10.11
CA PRO A 359 -14.90 5.27 11.15
C PRO A 359 -14.13 4.07 10.59
N SER A 360 -14.52 3.60 9.39
CA SER A 360 -13.81 2.51 8.71
C SER A 360 -12.43 2.94 8.25
N TYR A 361 -12.31 4.17 7.74
CA TYR A 361 -11.03 4.72 7.32
C TYR A 361 -10.05 4.89 8.49
N VAL A 362 -10.50 5.39 9.65
CA VAL A 362 -9.67 5.55 10.84
C VAL A 362 -9.19 4.20 11.37
N ALA A 363 -10.10 3.22 11.43
CA ALA A 363 -9.79 1.87 11.86
C ALA A 363 -8.72 1.21 10.99
N ASP A 364 -8.73 1.48 9.68
CA ASP A 364 -7.73 0.97 8.74
C ASP A 364 -6.41 1.78 8.78
N VAL A 365 -6.48 3.11 8.81
CA VAL A 365 -5.31 3.96 8.61
C VAL A 365 -4.40 4.05 9.84
N LEU A 366 -4.94 4.09 11.07
CA LEU A 366 -4.11 4.27 12.26
C LEU A 366 -3.15 3.10 12.53
N PRO A 367 -3.58 1.83 12.47
CA PRO A 367 -2.69 0.70 12.68
C PRO A 367 -1.51 0.69 11.70
N VAL A 368 -1.75 1.07 10.44
CA VAL A 368 -0.72 1.06 9.39
C VAL A 368 0.29 2.20 9.53
N MET A 369 -0.05 3.29 10.24
CA MET A 369 0.87 4.43 10.42
C MET A 369 2.12 4.06 11.21
N SER A 370 2.07 3.06 12.08
CA SER A 370 3.25 2.62 12.83
C SER A 370 4.40 2.16 11.91
N THR A 371 4.05 1.51 10.81
CA THR A 371 4.97 0.99 9.79
C THR A 371 5.32 2.08 8.78
N PHE A 372 4.31 2.75 8.20
CA PHE A 372 4.55 3.83 7.24
C PHE A 372 5.43 4.95 7.81
N CYS A 373 5.14 5.42 9.03
CA CYS A 373 5.91 6.49 9.65
C CYS A 373 7.29 6.06 10.13
N ALA A 374 7.53 4.76 10.33
CA ALA A 374 8.86 4.23 10.63
C ALA A 374 9.83 4.34 9.42
N ASP A 375 9.30 4.37 8.19
CA ASP A 375 10.09 4.60 6.98
C ASP A 375 9.96 6.03 6.43
N GLN A 376 8.83 6.70 6.62
CA GLN A 376 8.58 8.01 6.06
C GLN A 376 9.52 9.08 6.64
N HIS A 377 10.29 9.73 5.77
CA HIS A 377 11.07 10.89 6.11
C HIS A 377 10.20 12.15 6.14
N ILE A 378 10.22 12.87 7.26
CA ILE A 378 9.56 14.17 7.41
C ILE A 378 10.64 15.26 7.50
N ASP A 379 10.91 15.94 6.39
CA ASP A 379 11.97 16.96 6.27
C ASP A 379 11.78 18.10 7.29
N ASN A 380 10.55 18.61 7.36
CA ASN A 380 10.14 19.71 8.21
C ASN A 380 8.75 19.40 8.79
N ASN A 381 8.70 19.03 10.06
CA ASN A 381 7.47 18.67 10.77
C ASN A 381 6.67 19.87 11.30
N THR A 382 6.95 21.09 10.83
CA THR A 382 6.20 22.30 11.19
C THR A 382 5.04 22.56 10.22
N TRP A 383 4.04 23.33 10.68
CA TRP A 383 2.97 23.84 9.83
C TRP A 383 3.50 24.54 8.57
N ALA A 384 4.56 25.36 8.69
CA ALA A 384 5.12 26.07 7.54
C ALA A 384 5.67 25.13 6.46
N GLY A 385 6.27 24.00 6.86
CA GLY A 385 6.71 22.96 5.93
C GLY A 385 5.54 22.30 5.22
N PHE A 386 4.52 21.90 5.99
CA PHE A 386 3.31 21.28 5.45
C PHE A 386 2.53 22.20 4.50
N ASP A 387 2.34 23.46 4.88
CA ASP A 387 1.65 24.47 4.06
C ASP A 387 2.40 24.76 2.75
N ALA A 388 3.73 24.68 2.75
CA ALA A 388 4.52 24.80 1.53
C ALA A 388 4.27 23.64 0.55
N LEU A 389 4.11 22.41 1.04
CA LEU A 389 3.71 21.25 0.23
C LEU A 389 2.31 21.48 -0.36
N ARG A 390 1.34 21.84 0.49
CA ARG A 390 -0.05 22.08 0.10
C ARG A 390 -0.17 23.15 -1.00
N LYS A 391 0.48 24.29 -0.80
CA LYS A 391 0.52 25.39 -1.78
C LYS A 391 1.20 25.01 -3.09
N SER A 392 2.15 24.08 -3.05
CA SER A 392 2.85 23.63 -4.25
C SER A 392 2.01 22.65 -5.05
N ALA A 393 1.38 21.68 -4.39
CA ALA A 393 0.48 20.73 -5.03
C ALA A 393 -0.78 21.42 -5.60
N ALA A 394 -1.31 22.45 -4.93
CA ALA A 394 -2.45 23.21 -5.43
C ALA A 394 -2.22 23.84 -6.82
N LYS A 395 -0.95 24.04 -7.24
CA LYS A 395 -0.63 24.57 -8.58
C LYS A 395 -0.88 23.56 -9.71
N VAL A 396 -0.94 22.27 -9.38
CA VAL A 396 -1.21 21.19 -10.34
C VAL A 396 -2.59 20.57 -10.14
N ASP A 397 -3.37 21.08 -9.18
CA ASP A 397 -4.72 20.61 -8.91
C ASP A 397 -5.75 21.29 -9.83
N THR A 398 -6.01 20.69 -10.98
CA THR A 398 -6.87 21.28 -12.01
C THR A 398 -8.37 21.13 -11.76
N ALA A 399 -8.77 20.19 -10.89
CA ALA A 399 -10.17 19.88 -10.59
C ALA A 399 -10.60 20.35 -9.20
N HIS A 400 -9.75 21.10 -8.49
CA HIS A 400 -10.03 21.61 -7.14
C HIS A 400 -10.41 20.49 -6.15
N ILE A 401 -9.72 19.35 -6.25
CA ILE A 401 -9.89 18.21 -5.35
C ILE A 401 -9.43 18.58 -3.95
N GLU A 402 -8.35 19.36 -3.81
CA GLU A 402 -7.82 19.88 -2.53
C GLU A 402 -7.60 18.82 -1.44
N TYR A 403 -7.58 17.54 -1.83
CA TYR A 403 -7.46 16.39 -0.96
C TYR A 403 -6.48 15.38 -1.57
N GLY A 404 -5.70 14.72 -0.71
CA GLY A 404 -4.80 13.64 -1.09
C GLY A 404 -4.34 12.88 0.16
N GLN A 405 -4.36 11.56 0.10
CA GLN A 405 -4.04 10.69 1.24
C GLN A 405 -2.62 10.90 1.77
N LEU A 406 -1.66 11.19 0.89
CA LEU A 406 -0.26 11.45 1.29
C LEU A 406 -0.13 12.71 2.14
N PHE A 407 -1.00 13.71 1.97
CA PHE A 407 -1.04 14.85 2.90
C PHE A 407 -1.43 14.40 4.31
N THR A 408 -2.45 13.56 4.43
CA THR A 408 -2.88 12.98 5.71
C THR A 408 -1.75 12.17 6.35
N ILE A 409 -1.09 11.30 5.57
CA ILE A 409 0.04 10.49 6.04
C ILE A 409 1.20 11.38 6.53
N ILE A 410 1.59 12.40 5.77
CA ILE A 410 2.66 13.34 6.16
C ILE A 410 2.30 14.08 7.44
N ALA A 411 1.07 14.57 7.58
CA ALA A 411 0.61 15.27 8.79
C ALA A 411 0.59 14.37 10.02
N LEU A 412 0.18 13.11 9.87
CA LEU A 412 0.21 12.12 10.94
C LEU A 412 1.65 11.76 11.30
N CYS A 413 2.50 11.41 10.34
CA CYS A 413 3.88 11.01 10.58
C CYS A 413 4.74 12.13 11.20
N ALA A 414 4.36 13.40 11.05
CA ALA A 414 4.98 14.49 11.80
C ALA A 414 4.84 14.37 13.33
N GLY A 415 3.86 13.59 13.81
CA GLY A 415 3.67 13.24 15.22
C GLY A 415 4.34 11.93 15.65
N TRP A 416 4.92 11.15 14.73
CA TRP A 416 5.58 9.89 15.05
C TRP A 416 6.98 10.12 15.65
N PRO A 417 7.36 9.46 16.75
CA PRO A 417 8.60 9.77 17.48
C PRO A 417 9.88 9.20 16.84
N TYR A 418 9.75 8.27 15.89
CA TYR A 418 10.88 7.59 15.24
C TYR A 418 10.92 7.95 13.75
N PRO A 419 11.71 8.96 13.33
CA PRO A 419 11.69 9.41 11.94
C PRO A 419 12.32 8.37 11.01
N GLY A 420 11.71 8.20 9.85
CA GLY A 420 12.26 7.37 8.77
C GLY A 420 13.21 8.12 7.83
N ASP A 421 13.70 7.39 6.82
CA ASP A 421 14.70 7.84 5.86
C ASP A 421 14.27 7.67 4.39
N SER A 422 12.95 7.63 4.11
CA SER A 422 12.40 7.43 2.76
C SER A 422 12.92 8.38 1.69
N SER A 423 13.41 9.58 2.04
CA SER A 423 14.04 10.52 1.10
C SER A 423 15.45 10.11 0.65
N THR A 424 16.02 9.04 1.23
CA THR A 424 17.31 8.49 0.84
C THR A 424 17.13 7.47 -0.29
N PRO A 425 17.71 7.72 -1.48
CA PRO A 425 17.66 6.77 -2.59
C PRO A 425 18.15 5.38 -2.19
N LEU A 426 17.52 4.35 -2.76
CA LEU A 426 17.84 2.96 -2.51
C LEU A 426 18.29 2.30 -3.83
N PRO A 427 19.60 2.22 -4.12
CA PRO A 427 20.06 1.68 -5.39
C PRO A 427 19.86 0.16 -5.44
N ILE A 428 19.13 -0.33 -6.43
CA ILE A 428 18.90 -1.76 -6.66
C ILE A 428 19.69 -2.19 -7.89
N ASN A 429 20.62 -3.13 -7.73
CA ASN A 429 21.43 -3.65 -8.82
C ASN A 429 20.83 -4.91 -9.47
N GLU A 430 19.92 -5.59 -8.75
CA GLU A 430 19.22 -6.76 -9.26
C GLU A 430 18.18 -6.36 -10.31
N ALA A 431 17.99 -7.22 -11.31
CA ALA A 431 16.94 -7.04 -12.29
C ALA A 431 15.59 -7.44 -11.66
N LEU A 432 14.65 -6.50 -11.58
CA LEU A 432 13.31 -6.71 -11.05
C LEU A 432 12.25 -6.53 -12.16
N LEU A 433 11.05 -7.07 -11.95
CA LEU A 433 9.88 -6.71 -12.72
C LEU A 433 9.11 -5.62 -11.96
N LEU A 434 9.05 -4.42 -12.51
CA LEU A 434 8.29 -3.30 -11.95
C LEU A 434 6.96 -3.20 -12.69
N VAL A 435 5.86 -3.04 -11.97
CA VAL A 435 4.50 -3.00 -12.53
C VAL A 435 3.77 -1.76 -12.03
N THR A 436 2.91 -1.19 -12.87
CA THR A 436 2.06 -0.04 -12.52
C THR A 436 0.87 0.04 -13.47
N SER A 437 -0.26 0.53 -12.99
CA SER A 437 -1.36 1.00 -13.84
C SER A 437 -1.14 2.45 -14.25
N ASP A 438 -1.64 2.87 -15.41
CA ASP A 438 -1.49 4.24 -15.88
C ASP A 438 -2.08 5.27 -14.91
N PHE A 439 -3.29 5.04 -14.38
CA PHE A 439 -4.03 6.04 -13.60
C PHE A 439 -4.16 5.72 -12.11
N ASP A 440 -3.35 4.78 -11.59
CA ASP A 440 -3.27 4.45 -10.17
C ASP A 440 -3.11 5.72 -9.30
N TYR A 441 -4.02 5.92 -8.34
CA TYR A 441 -3.99 7.08 -7.43
C TYR A 441 -3.17 6.82 -6.16
N ASP A 442 -3.26 5.62 -5.61
CA ASP A 442 -2.65 5.24 -4.35
C ASP A 442 -1.12 5.15 -4.50
N ALA A 443 -0.66 4.60 -5.63
CA ALA A 443 0.73 4.63 -6.07
C ALA A 443 0.83 5.19 -7.49
N PRO A 444 0.85 6.53 -7.62
CA PRO A 444 0.90 7.21 -8.91
C PRO A 444 1.96 6.62 -9.83
N THR A 445 1.61 6.38 -11.08
CA THR A 445 2.48 5.73 -12.06
C THR A 445 3.83 6.45 -12.27
N GLU A 446 3.87 7.75 -11.97
CA GLU A 446 5.09 8.56 -11.88
C GLU A 446 6.09 8.02 -10.84
N SER A 447 5.61 7.46 -9.73
CA SER A 447 6.41 6.82 -8.67
C SER A 447 7.14 5.58 -9.17
N THR A 448 6.44 4.66 -9.85
CA THR A 448 7.09 3.51 -10.49
C THR A 448 8.07 3.97 -11.58
N THR A 449 7.74 5.03 -12.31
CA THR A 449 8.64 5.62 -13.32
C THR A 449 9.88 6.24 -12.69
N PHE A 450 9.77 6.79 -11.49
CA PHE A 450 10.89 7.27 -10.70
C PHE A 450 11.80 6.10 -10.31
N GLU A 451 11.24 5.01 -9.77
CA GLU A 451 12.04 3.82 -9.43
C GLU A 451 12.72 3.20 -10.64
N PHE A 452 12.02 3.11 -11.79
CA PHE A 452 12.57 2.55 -13.01
C PHE A 452 13.84 3.27 -13.49
N LYS A 453 13.98 4.58 -13.17
CA LYS A 453 15.21 5.34 -13.44
C LYS A 453 16.36 5.01 -12.48
N GLN A 454 16.05 4.45 -11.31
CA GLN A 454 17.01 4.03 -10.29
C GLN A 454 17.43 2.57 -10.48
N ALA A 455 16.48 1.69 -10.83
CA ALA A 455 16.69 0.26 -11.04
C ALA A 455 16.96 -0.07 -12.52
N LEU A 456 18.13 0.33 -13.02
CA LEU A 456 18.46 0.33 -14.46
C LEU A 456 18.45 -1.06 -15.12
N ALA A 457 18.59 -2.13 -14.34
CA ALA A 457 18.55 -3.52 -14.80
C ALA A 457 17.12 -4.09 -14.90
N SER A 458 16.13 -3.36 -14.39
CA SER A 458 14.75 -3.82 -14.28
C SER A 458 13.96 -3.64 -15.57
N THR A 459 12.85 -4.37 -15.69
CA THR A 459 11.86 -4.20 -16.75
C THR A 459 10.62 -3.55 -16.16
N LEU A 460 10.04 -2.57 -16.86
CA LEU A 460 8.81 -1.90 -16.45
C LEU A 460 7.62 -2.38 -17.31
N VAL A 461 6.58 -2.85 -16.64
CA VAL A 461 5.28 -3.18 -17.20
C VAL A 461 4.30 -2.08 -16.81
N VAL A 462 3.65 -1.48 -17.80
CA VAL A 462 2.60 -0.49 -17.59
C VAL A 462 1.28 -1.07 -18.09
N ARG A 463 0.35 -1.35 -17.17
CA ARG A 463 -1.03 -1.69 -17.50
C ARG A 463 -1.80 -0.44 -17.89
N HIS A 464 -2.55 -0.51 -18.99
CA HIS A 464 -3.44 0.56 -19.41
C HIS A 464 -4.78 0.42 -18.68
N GLY A 465 -4.85 0.98 -17.46
CA GLY A 465 -6.05 0.93 -16.61
C GLY A 465 -5.95 1.84 -15.39
N ASP A 466 -6.96 1.75 -14.53
CA ASP A 466 -7.26 2.74 -13.48
C ASP A 466 -6.98 2.26 -12.06
N ASP A 467 -7.28 0.99 -11.77
CA ASP A 467 -7.22 0.45 -10.40
C ASP A 467 -5.79 0.35 -9.84
N HIS A 468 -5.72 0.45 -8.51
CA HIS A 468 -4.51 0.21 -7.74
C HIS A 468 -4.12 -1.27 -7.76
N VAL A 469 -2.86 -1.55 -8.08
CA VAL A 469 -2.25 -2.90 -8.14
C VAL A 469 -2.87 -3.79 -9.22
N THR A 470 -2.06 -4.15 -10.22
CA THR A 470 -2.40 -5.11 -11.27
C THR A 470 -2.60 -6.52 -10.71
N PHE A 471 -1.73 -6.97 -9.81
CA PHE A 471 -1.77 -8.33 -9.26
C PHE A 471 -3.10 -8.68 -8.57
N PHE A 472 -3.72 -7.71 -7.88
CA PHE A 472 -5.01 -7.89 -7.19
C PHE A 472 -6.20 -8.07 -8.12
N GLN A 473 -6.11 -7.57 -9.35
CA GLN A 473 -7.14 -7.77 -10.37
C GLN A 473 -7.10 -9.21 -10.93
N GLY A 474 -6.04 -9.97 -10.62
CA GLY A 474 -5.89 -11.36 -11.03
C GLY A 474 -5.98 -11.53 -12.55
N PRO A 475 -6.55 -12.65 -13.05
CA PRO A 475 -6.79 -12.83 -14.48
C PRO A 475 -7.61 -11.70 -15.14
N GLY A 476 -8.39 -10.94 -14.36
CA GLY A 476 -9.13 -9.77 -14.82
C GLY A 476 -8.24 -8.63 -15.32
N ALA A 477 -7.03 -8.48 -14.80
CA ALA A 477 -6.03 -7.52 -15.29
C ALA A 477 -5.49 -7.84 -16.69
N GLY A 478 -5.88 -8.98 -17.27
CA GLY A 478 -5.52 -9.39 -18.61
C GLY A 478 -4.02 -9.66 -18.77
N PRO A 479 -3.38 -9.18 -19.85
CA PRO A 479 -2.01 -9.58 -20.19
C PRO A 479 -0.96 -9.11 -19.17
N ALA A 480 -1.20 -8.03 -18.44
CA ALA A 480 -0.25 -7.51 -17.44
C ALA A 480 -0.07 -8.48 -16.26
N TYR A 481 -1.18 -9.00 -15.72
CA TYR A 481 -1.14 -10.07 -14.72
C TYR A 481 -0.44 -11.32 -15.24
N GLY A 482 -0.76 -11.74 -16.47
CA GLY A 482 -0.11 -12.90 -17.10
C GLY A 482 1.41 -12.77 -17.19
N VAL A 483 1.92 -11.56 -17.46
CA VAL A 483 3.36 -11.27 -17.49
C VAL A 483 4.01 -11.44 -16.11
N GLU A 484 3.35 -11.00 -15.03
CA GLU A 484 3.85 -11.19 -13.66
C GLU A 484 3.97 -12.69 -13.34
N ILE A 485 2.92 -13.46 -13.62
CA ILE A 485 2.88 -14.91 -13.37
C ILE A 485 3.95 -15.65 -14.19
N GLU A 486 4.08 -15.34 -15.47
CA GLU A 486 5.08 -15.99 -16.34
C GLU A 486 6.51 -15.62 -15.94
N PHE A 487 6.77 -14.38 -15.54
CA PHE A 487 8.08 -14.00 -15.01
C PHE A 487 8.40 -14.77 -13.72
N LEU A 488 7.46 -14.87 -12.79
CA LEU A 488 7.67 -15.62 -11.55
C LEU A 488 7.85 -17.11 -11.77
N LYS A 489 7.22 -17.71 -12.78
CA LYS A 489 7.41 -19.13 -13.09
C LYS A 489 8.75 -19.41 -13.77
N THR A 490 9.19 -18.53 -14.66
CA THR A 490 10.28 -18.82 -15.60
C THR A 490 11.57 -18.07 -15.31
N GLY A 491 11.50 -16.93 -14.63
CA GLY A 491 12.59 -15.96 -14.50
C GLY A 491 12.93 -15.22 -15.78
N VAL A 492 12.14 -15.39 -16.85
CA VAL A 492 12.36 -14.74 -18.14
C VAL A 492 11.62 -13.42 -18.16
N PHE A 493 12.36 -12.32 -18.31
CA PHE A 493 11.77 -11.00 -18.49
C PHE A 493 10.94 -10.92 -19.77
N PRO A 494 9.79 -10.21 -19.74
CA PRO A 494 8.96 -10.07 -20.92
C PRO A 494 9.65 -9.20 -21.97
N LYS A 495 9.31 -9.43 -23.24
CA LYS A 495 9.85 -8.64 -24.35
C LYS A 495 9.17 -7.28 -24.42
N ALA A 496 9.86 -6.30 -25.01
CA ALA A 496 9.25 -5.02 -25.35
C ALA A 496 7.97 -5.23 -26.16
N THR A 497 6.89 -4.59 -25.72
CA THR A 497 5.64 -4.54 -26.46
C THR A 497 4.94 -3.21 -26.25
N LYS A 498 4.07 -2.85 -27.18
CA LYS A 498 3.14 -1.73 -27.07
C LYS A 498 1.81 -2.20 -27.63
N GLU A 499 0.94 -2.65 -26.74
CA GLU A 499 -0.36 -3.23 -27.04
C GLU A 499 -1.49 -2.36 -26.46
N GLU A 500 -2.73 -2.73 -26.74
CA GLU A 500 -3.92 -2.00 -26.31
C GLU A 500 -4.07 -1.92 -24.79
N PHE A 501 -3.69 -2.99 -24.07
CA PHE A 501 -3.90 -3.11 -22.62
C PHE A 501 -2.62 -2.99 -21.79
N MET A 502 -1.46 -2.97 -22.42
CA MET A 502 -0.18 -2.93 -21.73
C MET A 502 0.96 -2.42 -22.62
N THR A 503 1.92 -1.73 -22.02
CA THR A 503 3.22 -1.43 -22.61
C THR A 503 4.36 -1.97 -21.74
N ILE A 504 5.37 -2.59 -22.36
CA ILE A 504 6.55 -3.12 -21.68
C ILE A 504 7.80 -2.35 -22.13
N TYR A 505 8.54 -1.84 -21.14
CA TYR A 505 9.77 -1.08 -21.28
C TYR A 505 10.95 -1.92 -20.76
N PRO A 506 11.85 -2.39 -21.64
CA PRO A 506 13.04 -3.12 -21.25
C PRO A 506 14.03 -2.28 -20.43
N PRO A 507 15.04 -2.92 -19.80
CA PRO A 507 16.11 -2.24 -19.06
C PRO A 507 16.78 -1.13 -19.86
N GLY A 508 17.08 -0.01 -19.20
CA GLY A 508 17.75 1.16 -19.78
C GLY A 508 16.91 2.00 -20.75
N THR A 509 15.62 1.67 -20.95
CA THR A 509 14.72 2.50 -21.76
C THR A 509 14.08 3.62 -20.93
N THR A 510 13.40 4.55 -21.60
CA THR A 510 12.63 5.62 -20.94
C THR A 510 11.15 5.40 -21.21
N ARG A 511 10.33 5.47 -20.16
CA ARG A 511 8.87 5.41 -20.30
C ARG A 511 8.38 6.57 -21.17
N GLY A 512 7.43 6.30 -22.07
CA GLY A 512 6.69 7.33 -22.78
C GLY A 512 5.81 8.19 -21.85
N PRO A 513 5.14 9.22 -22.40
CA PRO A 513 4.18 10.00 -21.62
C PRO A 513 3.00 9.12 -21.15
N ILE A 514 2.41 9.49 -20.01
CA ILE A 514 1.14 8.93 -19.56
C ILE A 514 0.08 9.24 -20.62
N PRO A 515 -0.75 8.26 -21.03
CA PRO A 515 -1.79 8.48 -22.05
C PRO A 515 -2.80 9.55 -21.67
N ASP A 516 -3.47 10.12 -22.67
CA ASP A 516 -4.65 10.96 -22.45
C ASP A 516 -5.73 10.09 -21.77
N PRO A 517 -6.33 10.54 -20.63
CA PRO A 517 -7.40 9.83 -19.94
C PRO A 517 -8.57 9.37 -20.82
N TYR A 518 -8.82 10.02 -21.97
CA TYR A 518 -9.89 9.64 -22.89
C TYR A 518 -9.45 8.67 -24.00
N SER A 519 -8.17 8.33 -24.08
CA SER A 519 -7.58 7.63 -25.24
C SER A 519 -7.32 6.14 -25.04
N VAL A 520 -7.49 5.63 -23.82
CA VAL A 520 -7.30 4.21 -23.48
C VAL A 520 -8.58 3.62 -22.87
N PRO A 521 -8.81 2.30 -22.99
CA PRO A 521 -10.02 1.64 -22.46
C PRO A 521 -10.28 1.99 -20.98
N THR A 522 -11.53 1.94 -20.53
CA THR A 522 -11.94 2.18 -19.12
C THR A 522 -12.74 0.99 -18.58
N GLY A 523 -12.71 0.79 -17.26
CA GLY A 523 -13.57 -0.21 -16.60
C GLY A 523 -13.12 -1.65 -16.89
N PRO A 524 -14.05 -2.63 -16.96
CA PRO A 524 -13.70 -4.04 -17.13
C PRO A 524 -12.84 -4.34 -18.37
N ASP A 525 -13.03 -3.58 -19.46
CA ASP A 525 -12.23 -3.73 -20.68
C ASP A 525 -10.76 -3.32 -20.47
N ALA A 526 -10.49 -2.41 -19.52
CA ALA A 526 -9.12 -2.03 -19.09
C ALA A 526 -8.54 -2.98 -18.03
N GLY A 527 -9.29 -4.02 -17.67
CA GLY A 527 -8.97 -4.94 -16.58
C GLY A 527 -9.23 -4.37 -15.18
N ASP A 528 -10.04 -3.32 -15.08
CA ASP A 528 -10.49 -2.77 -13.80
C ASP A 528 -11.73 -3.56 -13.32
N THR A 529 -11.62 -4.23 -12.17
CA THR A 529 -12.63 -5.22 -11.75
C THR A 529 -13.72 -4.61 -10.85
N GLY A 530 -13.64 -3.31 -10.55
CA GLY A 530 -14.77 -2.54 -10.01
C GLY A 530 -15.28 -3.01 -8.64
N GLY A 531 -14.37 -3.37 -7.74
CA GLY A 531 -14.72 -3.62 -6.33
C GLY A 531 -14.94 -5.08 -5.93
N GLN A 532 -14.74 -6.05 -6.83
CA GLN A 532 -14.58 -7.44 -6.42
C GLN A 532 -13.17 -7.65 -5.86
N GLN A 533 -12.92 -7.16 -4.63
CA GLN A 533 -11.73 -7.60 -3.90
C GLN A 533 -11.77 -9.14 -3.81
N PRO A 534 -10.62 -9.84 -3.96
CA PRO A 534 -10.47 -11.13 -3.30
C PRO A 534 -10.87 -10.91 -1.84
N ALA A 535 -11.75 -11.74 -1.29
CA ALA A 535 -12.11 -11.65 0.12
C ALA A 535 -10.83 -11.50 0.97
N ARG A 536 -10.72 -10.40 1.72
CA ARG A 536 -9.58 -10.15 2.61
C ARG A 536 -9.47 -11.24 3.68
#